data_AF-A0A1E1WK28-F1
#
_entry.id   AF-A0A1E1WK28-F1
#
_cell.length_a   1.000
_cell.length_b   1.000
_cell.length_c   1.000
_cell.angle_alpha   90.00
_cell.angle_beta   90.00
_cell.angle_gamma   90.00
#
_symmetry.space_group_name_H-M   'P 1'
#
loop_
_entity.id
_entity.type
_entity.pdbx_description
1 polymer ?
#
loop_
_entity_poly.entity_id
_entity_poly.type
_entity_poly.pdbx_seq_one_letter_code
_entity_poly.pdbx_strand_id
1 'polypeptide(L)'
;AETSITDHDSIILILEMKPVALKIPSTLERIDYNALDSAMSVLNLLPVFSTSDVHLATSFLINTLNIAITANTKIIKISNRKTIKKPWITPGILRCLRNRDKLHQKLKRNPNCVIIKTTYNRYRNYCGKILKKLKNDHEKEQLSSAAKSGNKKLWQTIQTITHTHKRKDKALSLLTNCDPEIAINNVNSYFINIGKDLAEKTLASRP
;
A
#
# COMPACT_ATOMS: atom_id res chain seq x y z
N ALA A 1 -29.27 -56.71 10.44
CA ALA A 1 -28.04 -55.96 10.11
C ALA A 1 -28.47 -54.57 9.64
N GLU A 2 -28.70 -53.68 10.60
CA GLU A 2 -29.06 -52.29 10.33
C GLU A 2 -27.76 -51.52 10.10
N THR A 3 -27.60 -50.96 8.91
CA THR A 3 -26.46 -50.09 8.59
C THR A 3 -26.88 -48.65 8.80
N SER A 4 -26.15 -48.02 9.73
CA SER A 4 -26.18 -46.60 10.08
C SER A 4 -26.19 -45.70 8.84
N ILE A 5 -27.33 -45.07 8.58
CA ILE A 5 -27.43 -43.95 7.65
C ILE A 5 -26.99 -42.67 8.39
N THR A 6 -26.10 -41.93 7.70
CA THR A 6 -25.74 -40.49 7.84
C THR A 6 -24.91 -40.00 9.03
N ASP A 7 -23.68 -39.55 8.75
CA ASP A 7 -23.19 -38.20 9.15
C ASP A 7 -21.91 -37.71 8.40
N HIS A 8 -21.80 -37.91 7.07
CA HIS A 8 -20.59 -37.51 6.32
C HIS A 8 -20.81 -36.66 5.07
N ASP A 9 -22.05 -36.29 4.72
CA ASP A 9 -22.27 -35.42 3.58
C ASP A 9 -22.11 -33.95 3.98
N SER A 10 -20.92 -33.42 3.70
CA SER A 10 -20.60 -32.01 3.88
C SER A 10 -21.53 -31.15 3.01
N ILE A 11 -22.45 -30.41 3.64
CA ILE A 11 -23.31 -29.45 2.97
C ILE A 11 -22.46 -28.24 2.57
N ILE A 12 -22.14 -28.11 1.28
CA ILE A 12 -21.47 -26.93 0.73
C ILE A 12 -22.52 -25.88 0.38
N LEU A 13 -22.62 -24.84 1.20
CA LEU A 13 -23.42 -23.66 0.91
C LEU A 13 -22.63 -22.70 0.00
N ILE A 14 -23.11 -22.51 -1.24
CA ILE A 14 -22.56 -21.51 -2.16
C ILE A 14 -23.51 -20.31 -2.18
N LEU A 15 -23.10 -19.23 -1.52
CA LEU A 15 -23.82 -17.96 -1.57
C LEU A 15 -23.28 -17.11 -2.73
N GLU A 16 -24.12 -16.86 -3.74
CA GLU A 16 -23.82 -15.88 -4.79
C GLU A 16 -23.97 -14.46 -4.25
N MET A 17 -22.95 -14.00 -3.51
CA MET A 17 -22.85 -12.60 -3.15
C MET A 17 -22.26 -11.85 -4.33
N LYS A 18 -22.98 -10.85 -4.87
CA LYS A 18 -22.38 -9.88 -5.80
C LYS A 18 -21.53 -8.91 -4.98
N PRO A 19 -20.18 -8.99 -5.00
CA PRO A 19 -19.37 -8.03 -4.27
C PRO A 19 -19.58 -6.65 -4.90
N VAL A 20 -20.17 -5.73 -4.15
CA VAL A 20 -20.18 -4.31 -4.51
C VAL A 20 -18.81 -3.75 -4.14
N ALA A 21 -17.81 -4.04 -4.95
CA ALA A 21 -16.46 -3.53 -4.75
C ALA A 21 -16.47 -2.00 -4.94
N LEU A 22 -16.35 -1.25 -3.84
CA LEU A 22 -16.15 0.19 -3.89
C LEU A 22 -14.74 0.46 -4.44
N LYS A 23 -14.67 0.86 -5.72
CA LYS A 23 -13.40 1.25 -6.34
C LYS A 23 -12.94 2.58 -5.76
N ILE A 24 -12.14 2.55 -4.70
CA ILE A 24 -11.46 3.74 -4.20
C ILE A 24 -10.44 4.18 -5.25
N PRO A 25 -10.61 5.35 -5.90
CA PRO A 25 -9.65 5.83 -6.89
C PRO A 25 -8.36 6.22 -6.20
N SER A 26 -7.21 5.79 -6.74
CA SER A 26 -5.92 6.32 -6.29
C SER A 26 -5.83 7.80 -6.68
N THR A 27 -5.83 8.68 -5.69
CA THR A 27 -5.65 10.12 -5.86
C THR A 27 -4.21 10.53 -5.55
N LEU A 28 -3.77 11.63 -6.15
CA LEU A 28 -2.49 12.28 -5.85
C LEU A 28 -2.70 13.79 -5.83
N GLU A 29 -2.08 14.43 -4.85
CA GLU A 29 -2.01 15.88 -4.74
C GLU A 29 -0.96 16.41 -5.72
N ARG A 30 -1.36 17.32 -6.60
CA ARG A 30 -0.46 18.00 -7.52
C ARG A 30 -0.56 19.49 -7.31
N ILE A 31 0.59 20.10 -7.05
CA ILE A 31 0.74 21.55 -6.94
C ILE A 31 0.82 22.14 -8.35
N ASP A 32 0.05 23.21 -8.58
CA ASP A 32 0.11 24.03 -9.78
C ASP A 32 1.15 25.13 -9.58
N TYR A 33 2.41 24.85 -9.94
CA TYR A 33 3.53 25.75 -9.66
C TYR A 33 3.39 27.13 -10.33
N ASN A 34 2.77 27.21 -11.50
CA ASN A 34 2.58 28.50 -12.19
C ASN A 34 1.56 29.38 -11.46
N ALA A 35 0.45 28.79 -11.00
CA ALA A 35 -0.55 29.49 -10.21
C ALA A 35 -0.01 29.85 -8.82
N LEU A 36 0.79 28.96 -8.22
CA LEU A 36 1.48 29.21 -6.96
C LEU A 36 2.44 30.39 -7.09
N ASP A 37 3.25 30.47 -8.16
CA ASP A 37 4.21 31.57 -8.38
C ASP A 37 3.49 32.93 -8.52
N SER A 38 2.34 32.92 -9.20
CA SER A 38 1.46 34.09 -9.29
C SER A 38 0.88 34.49 -7.92
N ALA A 39 0.46 33.51 -7.10
CA ALA A 39 -0.05 33.76 -5.76
C ALA A 39 1.04 34.23 -4.78
N MET A 40 2.26 33.69 -4.91
CA MET A 40 3.43 34.08 -4.13
C MET A 40 3.84 35.53 -4.40
N SER A 41 3.65 36.02 -5.63
CA SER A 41 3.94 37.41 -6.00
C SER A 41 2.97 38.43 -5.37
N VAL A 42 1.77 37.99 -4.96
CA VAL A 42 0.72 38.83 -4.36
C VAL A 42 0.69 38.71 -2.83
N LEU A 43 1.45 37.78 -2.26
CA LEU A 43 1.42 37.47 -0.84
C LEU A 43 1.91 38.62 0.03
N ASN A 44 1.08 39.04 1.00
CA ASN A 44 1.43 40.08 1.94
C ASN A 44 2.22 39.50 3.12
N LEU A 45 3.51 39.79 3.18
CA LEU A 45 4.42 39.37 4.26
C LEU A 45 4.62 40.44 5.35
N LEU A 46 3.97 41.60 5.24
CA LEU A 46 4.09 42.68 6.23
C LEU A 46 3.85 42.23 7.69
N PRO A 47 2.88 41.34 8.00
CA PRO A 47 2.68 40.85 9.36
C PRO A 47 3.90 40.12 9.94
N VAL A 48 4.68 39.43 9.10
CA VAL A 48 5.88 38.70 9.51
C VAL A 48 6.97 39.67 9.98
N PHE A 49 7.10 40.81 9.30
CA PHE A 49 8.08 41.85 9.64
C PHE A 49 7.63 42.78 10.78
N SER A 50 6.33 42.80 11.10
CA SER A 50 5.76 43.68 12.13
C SER A 50 5.72 43.04 13.52
N THR A 51 5.99 41.74 13.62
CA THR A 51 5.85 40.97 14.88
C THR A 51 7.19 40.90 15.61
N SER A 52 7.23 41.32 16.87
CA SER A 52 8.46 41.30 17.68
C SER A 52 8.87 39.90 18.14
N ASP A 53 7.92 38.99 18.28
CA ASP A 53 8.18 37.59 18.67
C ASP A 53 8.52 36.73 17.44
N VAL A 54 9.73 36.19 17.45
CA VAL A 54 10.29 35.33 16.39
C VAL A 54 9.45 34.06 16.19
N HIS A 55 8.90 33.47 17.25
CA HIS A 55 8.09 32.27 17.15
C HIS A 55 6.76 32.55 16.46
N LEU A 56 6.11 33.67 16.81
CA LEU A 56 4.88 34.10 16.15
C LEU A 56 5.13 34.47 14.69
N ALA A 57 6.18 35.24 14.39
CA ALA A 57 6.55 35.59 13.02
C ALA A 57 6.79 34.34 12.14
N THR A 58 7.49 33.35 12.68
CA THR A 58 7.76 32.07 11.99
C THR A 58 6.47 31.29 11.73
N SER A 59 5.57 31.25 12.72
CA SER A 59 4.28 30.57 12.62
C SER A 59 3.40 31.21 11.54
N PHE A 60 3.35 32.55 11.49
CA PHE A 60 2.63 33.28 10.46
C PHE A 60 3.19 33.00 9.06
N LEU A 61 4.51 33.00 8.91
CA LEU A 61 5.15 32.69 7.63
C LEU A 61 4.77 31.29 7.14
N ILE A 62 4.92 30.27 8.00
CA ILE A 62 4.59 28.88 7.67
C ILE A 62 3.12 28.75 7.30
N ASN A 63 2.22 29.37 8.07
CA ASN A 63 0.79 29.31 7.83
C ASN A 63 0.41 29.95 6.48
N THR A 64 0.95 31.14 6.21
CA THR A 64 0.72 31.86 4.95
C THR A 64 1.19 31.05 3.74
N LEU A 65 2.36 30.41 3.83
CA LEU A 65 2.87 29.53 2.78
C LEU A 65 1.99 28.28 2.61
N ASN A 66 1.57 27.65 3.70
CA ASN A 66 0.70 26.48 3.66
C ASN A 66 -0.67 26.81 3.05
N ILE A 67 -1.25 27.98 3.34
CA ILE A 67 -2.48 28.45 2.71
C ILE A 67 -2.29 28.61 1.20
N ALA A 68 -1.21 29.24 0.77
CA ALA A 68 -0.92 29.41 -0.66
C ALA A 68 -0.70 28.06 -1.37
N ILE A 69 0.03 27.13 -0.75
CA ILE A 69 0.27 25.79 -1.30
C ILE A 69 -1.04 25.00 -1.39
N THR A 70 -1.85 24.97 -0.32
CA THR A 70 -3.11 24.21 -0.28
C THR A 70 -4.12 24.76 -1.28
N ALA A 71 -4.25 26.09 -1.42
CA ALA A 71 -5.14 26.72 -2.40
C ALA A 71 -4.76 26.38 -3.86
N ASN A 72 -3.46 26.18 -4.12
CA ASN A 72 -2.94 25.84 -5.45
C ASN A 72 -2.68 24.33 -5.64
N THR A 73 -3.10 23.50 -4.68
CA THR A 73 -2.99 22.04 -4.77
C THR A 73 -4.29 21.45 -5.26
N LYS A 74 -4.22 20.67 -6.34
CA LYS A 74 -5.37 19.97 -6.92
C LYS A 74 -5.24 18.46 -6.69
N ILE A 75 -6.35 17.83 -6.32
CA ILE A 75 -6.42 16.37 -6.20
C ILE A 75 -6.71 15.78 -7.58
N ILE A 76 -5.77 14.98 -8.10
CA ILE A 76 -5.88 14.36 -9.41
C ILE A 76 -6.09 12.86 -9.26
N LYS A 77 -7.04 12.31 -10.02
CA LYS A 77 -7.24 10.86 -10.13
C LYS A 77 -6.13 10.25 -10.98
N ILE A 78 -5.35 9.34 -10.41
CA ILE A 78 -4.38 8.56 -11.16
C ILE A 78 -5.05 7.29 -11.67
N SER A 79 -4.91 7.04 -12.96
CA SER A 79 -5.33 5.77 -13.53
C SER A 79 -4.42 4.64 -13.04
N ASN A 80 -5.01 3.50 -12.65
CA ASN A 80 -4.28 2.24 -12.46
C ASN A 80 -3.44 1.83 -13.69
N ARG A 81 -3.71 2.42 -14.86
CA ARG A 81 -2.86 2.28 -16.05
C ARG A 81 -1.51 3.02 -15.95
N LYS A 82 -1.27 3.84 -14.95
CA LYS A 82 0.01 4.55 -14.77
C LYS A 82 0.64 4.23 -13.42
N THR A 83 -0.13 3.70 -12.48
CA THR A 83 0.33 3.35 -11.13
C THR A 83 1.34 2.18 -11.15
N ILE A 84 2.53 2.46 -10.64
CA ILE A 84 3.58 1.48 -10.37
C ILE A 84 3.56 1.20 -8.86
N LYS A 85 3.33 -0.05 -8.46
CA LYS A 85 3.22 -0.44 -7.04
C LYS A 85 4.53 -0.89 -6.41
N LYS A 86 5.53 -1.23 -7.24
CA LYS A 86 6.81 -1.79 -6.80
C LYS A 86 7.93 -0.95 -7.39
N PRO A 87 8.90 -0.49 -6.57
CA PRO A 87 9.89 0.48 -7.02
C PRO A 87 10.79 -0.05 -8.15
N TRP A 88 10.99 -1.36 -8.25
CA TRP A 88 11.77 -2.00 -9.32
C TRP A 88 11.00 -2.23 -10.64
N ILE A 89 9.72 -1.84 -10.73
CA ILE A 89 8.94 -1.95 -11.98
C ILE A 89 9.03 -0.64 -12.74
N THR A 90 9.61 -0.67 -13.93
CA THR A 90 9.64 0.50 -14.83
C THR A 90 8.35 0.61 -15.66
N PRO A 91 8.04 1.79 -16.24
CA PRO A 91 6.90 1.96 -17.14
C PRO A 91 6.91 1.00 -18.33
N GLY A 92 8.09 0.65 -18.84
CA GLY A 92 8.26 -0.34 -19.92
C GLY A 92 7.84 -1.74 -19.47
N ILE A 93 8.25 -2.16 -18.27
CA ILE A 93 7.87 -3.45 -17.69
C ILE A 93 6.37 -3.50 -17.38
N LEU A 94 5.80 -2.39 -16.91
CA LEU A 94 4.36 -2.26 -16.71
C LEU A 94 3.59 -2.47 -18.02
N ARG A 95 4.10 -1.97 -19.15
CA ARG A 95 3.54 -2.23 -20.48
C ARG A 95 3.64 -3.70 -20.85
N CYS A 96 4.78 -4.35 -20.59
CA CYS A 96 4.97 -5.77 -20.82
C CYS A 96 3.99 -6.62 -20.00
N LEU A 97 3.84 -6.35 -18.71
CA LEU A 97 2.88 -7.01 -17.82
C LEU A 97 1.44 -6.94 -18.37
N ARG A 98 1.02 -5.76 -18.86
CA ARG A 98 -0.30 -5.60 -19.46
C ARG A 98 -0.46 -6.37 -20.76
N ASN A 99 0.58 -6.42 -21.59
CA ASN A 99 0.52 -7.21 -22.82
C ASN A 99 0.35 -8.69 -22.50
N ARG A 100 1.07 -9.21 -21.50
CA ARG A 100 0.88 -10.57 -20.98
C ARG A 100 -0.56 -10.80 -20.53
N ASP A 101 -1.14 -9.87 -19.78
CA ASP A 101 -2.51 -10.00 -19.27
C ASP A 101 -3.55 -9.94 -20.41
N LYS A 102 -3.32 -9.10 -21.42
CA LYS A 102 -4.14 -9.09 -22.65
C LYS A 102 -4.06 -10.41 -23.40
N LEU A 103 -2.86 -11.00 -23.56
CA LEU A 103 -2.67 -12.31 -24.18
C LEU A 103 -3.38 -13.41 -23.40
N HIS A 104 -3.32 -13.37 -22.07
CA HIS A 104 -4.06 -14.28 -21.20
C HIS A 104 -5.58 -14.18 -21.43
N GLN A 105 -6.12 -12.95 -21.49
CA GLN A 105 -7.54 -12.73 -21.79
C GLN A 105 -7.93 -13.25 -23.17
N LYS A 106 -7.09 -13.06 -24.20
CA LYS A 106 -7.30 -13.61 -25.54
C LYS A 106 -7.33 -15.15 -25.52
N LEU A 107 -6.40 -15.76 -24.79
CA LEU A 107 -6.35 -17.21 -24.62
C LEU A 107 -7.61 -17.75 -23.91
N LYS A 108 -8.08 -17.05 -22.86
CA LYS A 108 -9.31 -17.42 -22.15
C LYS A 108 -10.54 -17.39 -23.05
N ARG A 109 -10.61 -16.45 -24.01
CA ARG A 109 -11.71 -16.35 -24.98
C ARG A 109 -11.63 -17.44 -26.05
N ASN A 110 -10.42 -17.79 -26.49
CA ASN A 110 -10.18 -18.75 -27.57
C ASN A 110 -9.17 -19.83 -27.11
N PRO A 111 -9.58 -20.78 -26.24
CA PRO A 111 -8.67 -21.74 -25.61
C PRO A 111 -8.02 -22.72 -26.60
N ASN A 112 -8.71 -23.03 -27.69
CA ASN A 112 -8.26 -24.01 -28.69
C ASN A 112 -7.26 -23.44 -29.71
N CYS A 113 -6.99 -22.13 -29.67
CA CYS A 113 -6.05 -21.51 -30.59
C CYS A 113 -4.59 -21.76 -30.14
N VAL A 114 -3.92 -22.73 -30.78
CA VAL A 114 -2.54 -23.13 -30.49
C VAL A 114 -1.55 -21.97 -30.63
N ILE A 115 -1.75 -21.09 -31.61
CA ILE A 115 -0.91 -19.91 -31.84
C ILE A 115 -0.94 -18.98 -30.62
N ILE A 116 -2.13 -18.61 -30.15
CA ILE A 116 -2.31 -17.72 -29.00
C ILE A 116 -1.71 -18.36 -27.73
N LYS A 117 -1.95 -19.66 -27.52
CA LYS A 117 -1.39 -20.41 -26.38
C LYS A 117 0.14 -20.38 -26.37
N THR A 118 0.75 -20.64 -27.53
CA THR A 118 2.20 -20.67 -27.70
C THR A 118 2.81 -19.28 -27.49
N THR A 119 2.22 -18.25 -28.10
CA THR A 119 2.65 -16.85 -27.93
C THR A 119 2.53 -16.40 -26.48
N TYR A 120 1.42 -16.71 -25.81
CA TYR A 120 1.22 -16.42 -24.39
C TYR A 120 2.29 -17.09 -23.52
N ASN A 121 2.55 -18.38 -23.70
CA ASN A 121 3.52 -19.12 -22.90
C ASN A 121 4.94 -18.56 -23.07
N ARG A 122 5.38 -18.31 -24.32
CA ARG A 122 6.68 -17.69 -24.60
C ARG A 122 6.80 -16.32 -23.94
N TYR A 123 5.76 -15.48 -24.09
CA TYR A 123 5.76 -14.13 -23.54
C TYR A 123 5.69 -14.09 -22.00
N ARG A 124 4.91 -14.99 -21.39
CA ARG A 124 4.84 -15.18 -19.93
C ARG A 124 6.20 -15.55 -19.36
N ASN A 125 6.89 -16.49 -20.00
CA ASN A 125 8.22 -16.95 -19.57
C ASN A 125 9.26 -15.82 -19.70
N TYR A 126 9.26 -15.10 -20.81
CA TYR A 126 10.11 -13.93 -21.01
C TYR A 126 9.87 -12.84 -19.94
N CYS A 127 8.60 -12.46 -19.72
CA CYS A 127 8.24 -11.49 -18.68
C CYS A 127 8.67 -11.97 -17.29
N GLY A 128 8.48 -13.26 -16.98
CA GLY A 128 8.90 -13.86 -15.71
C GLY A 128 10.41 -13.76 -15.48
N LYS A 129 11.22 -14.08 -16.51
CA LYS A 129 12.68 -13.96 -16.45
C LYS A 129 13.12 -12.52 -16.16
N ILE A 130 12.54 -11.55 -16.86
CA ILE A 130 12.88 -10.13 -16.66
C ILE A 130 12.47 -9.63 -15.28
N LEU A 131 11.26 -9.97 -14.82
CA LEU A 131 10.79 -9.56 -13.49
C LEU A 131 11.67 -10.13 -12.38
N LYS A 132 12.11 -11.39 -12.52
CA LYS A 132 13.04 -12.00 -11.56
C LYS A 132 14.37 -11.27 -11.56
N LYS A 133 14.93 -10.97 -12.74
CA LYS A 133 16.17 -10.22 -12.87
C LYS A 133 16.07 -8.84 -12.20
N LEU A 134 15.07 -8.04 -12.56
CA LEU A 134 14.89 -6.68 -12.02
C LEU A 134 14.68 -6.67 -10.51
N LYS A 135 13.92 -7.64 -9.99
CA LYS A 135 13.73 -7.79 -8.55
C LYS A 135 15.07 -8.07 -7.87
N ASN A 136 15.82 -9.05 -8.37
CA ASN A 136 17.12 -9.42 -7.82
C ASN A 136 18.13 -8.27 -7.89
N ASP A 137 18.20 -7.56 -9.02
CA ASP A 137 19.11 -6.43 -9.21
C ASP A 137 18.80 -5.33 -8.18
N HIS A 138 17.52 -4.99 -8.02
CA HIS A 138 17.08 -4.00 -7.03
C HIS A 138 17.37 -4.41 -5.58
N GLU A 139 17.08 -5.67 -5.21
CA GLU A 139 17.36 -6.19 -3.87
C GLU A 139 18.87 -6.22 -3.59
N LYS A 140 19.68 -6.57 -4.60
CA LYS A 140 21.15 -6.55 -4.50
C LYS A 140 21.67 -5.13 -4.29
N GLU A 141 21.14 -4.14 -5.02
CA GLU A 141 21.47 -2.73 -4.85
C GLU A 141 21.09 -2.23 -3.44
N GLN A 142 19.89 -2.56 -2.95
CA GLN A 142 19.47 -2.22 -1.58
C GLN A 142 20.40 -2.82 -0.53
N LEU A 143 20.76 -4.10 -0.66
CA LEU A 143 21.68 -4.75 0.28
C LEU A 143 23.08 -4.12 0.23
N SER A 144 23.59 -3.82 -0.97
CA SER A 144 24.91 -3.21 -1.14
C SER A 144 24.99 -1.80 -0.54
N SER A 145 23.92 -1.00 -0.66
CA SER A 145 23.85 0.34 -0.10
C SER A 145 23.65 0.31 1.43
N ALA A 146 22.86 -0.63 1.94
CA ALA A 146 22.66 -0.83 3.36
C ALA A 146 23.93 -1.33 4.06
N ALA A 147 24.70 -2.22 3.42
CA ALA A 147 25.97 -2.72 3.96
C ALA A 147 26.99 -1.60 4.20
N LYS A 148 27.05 -0.61 3.31
CA LYS A 148 27.92 0.58 3.47
C LYS A 148 27.47 1.50 4.62
N SER A 149 26.19 1.47 4.97
CA SER A 149 25.60 2.36 5.98
C SER A 149 25.59 1.76 7.39
N GLY A 150 26.00 0.49 7.56
CA GLY A 150 26.14 -0.19 8.85
C GLY A 150 25.20 -1.39 9.07
N ASN A 151 25.58 -2.26 10.02
CA ASN A 151 24.95 -3.57 10.26
C ASN A 151 23.46 -3.50 10.63
N LYS A 152 23.04 -2.47 11.38
CA LYS A 152 21.63 -2.28 11.77
C LYS A 152 20.73 -2.05 10.56
N LYS A 153 21.15 -1.18 9.64
CA LYS A 153 20.40 -0.89 8.40
C LYS A 153 20.39 -2.10 7.47
N LEU A 154 21.51 -2.82 7.38
CA LEU A 154 21.58 -4.09 6.64
C LEU A 154 20.54 -5.09 7.16
N TRP A 155 20.45 -5.27 8.47
CA TRP A 155 19.51 -6.22 9.07
C TRP A 155 18.05 -5.81 8.89
N GLN A 156 17.75 -4.51 9.03
CA GLN A 156 16.42 -3.96 8.70
C GLN A 156 16.05 -4.20 7.23
N THR A 157 17.00 -4.02 6.32
CA THR A 157 16.81 -4.25 4.88
C THR A 157 16.54 -5.73 4.59
N ILE A 158 17.31 -6.64 5.20
CA ILE A 158 17.08 -8.08 5.08
C ILE A 158 15.69 -8.46 5.56
N GLN A 159 15.29 -8.01 6.75
CA GLN A 159 13.95 -8.26 7.29
C GLN A 159 12.84 -7.76 6.37
N THR A 160 13.06 -6.63 5.70
CA THR A 160 12.13 -6.05 4.72
C THR A 160 12.00 -6.92 3.48
N ILE A 161 13.12 -7.38 2.92
CA ILE A 161 13.17 -8.23 1.72
C ILE A 161 12.58 -9.62 1.99
N THR A 162 12.91 -10.23 3.12
CA THR A 162 12.45 -11.57 3.51
C THR A 162 11.07 -11.56 4.16
N HIS A 163 10.45 -10.38 4.34
CA HIS A 163 9.20 -10.18 5.05
C HIS A 163 9.19 -10.82 6.45
N THR A 164 10.35 -10.88 7.11
CA THR A 164 10.54 -11.53 8.42
C THR A 164 10.38 -10.54 9.58
N HIS A 165 9.63 -9.47 9.37
CA HIS A 165 9.28 -8.58 10.47
C HIS A 165 8.53 -9.38 11.53
N LYS A 166 9.05 -9.36 12.76
CA LYS A 166 8.28 -9.84 13.91
C LYS A 166 6.99 -9.04 13.94
N ARG A 167 5.84 -9.72 13.90
CA ARG A 167 4.57 -9.05 14.21
C ARG A 167 4.74 -8.46 15.61
N LYS A 168 4.40 -7.19 15.79
CA LYS A 168 4.28 -6.64 17.13
C LYS A 168 3.17 -7.44 17.80
N ASP A 169 3.53 -8.30 18.73
CA ASP A 169 2.56 -9.02 19.54
C ASP A 169 1.79 -7.97 20.32
N LYS A 170 0.53 -7.74 19.94
CA LYS A 170 -0.41 -6.90 20.69
C LYS A 170 -0.50 -7.36 22.15
N ALA A 171 -0.27 -8.65 22.41
CA ALA A 171 -0.20 -9.20 23.76
C ALA A 171 0.94 -8.61 24.60
N LEU A 172 2.13 -8.41 24.03
CA LEU A 172 3.29 -7.85 24.75
C LEU A 172 3.10 -6.37 25.10
N SER A 173 2.34 -5.61 24.30
CA SER A 173 1.98 -4.23 24.63
C SER A 173 0.98 -4.10 25.79
N LEU A 174 0.30 -5.18 26.18
CA LEU A 174 -0.60 -5.17 27.34
C LEU A 174 0.17 -5.31 28.67
N LEU A 175 1.41 -5.80 28.61
CA LEU A 175 2.26 -6.08 29.78
C LEU A 175 3.24 -4.95 30.10
N THR A 176 3.14 -3.79 29.42
CA THR A 176 4.16 -2.73 29.49
C THR A 176 3.91 -1.70 30.60
N ASN A 177 2.78 -1.78 31.32
CA ASN A 177 2.43 -0.81 32.36
C ASN A 177 2.92 -1.27 33.73
N CYS A 178 3.56 -0.36 34.48
CA CYS A 178 4.05 -0.63 35.84
C CYS A 178 2.95 -0.64 36.90
N ASP A 179 1.77 -0.10 36.59
CA ASP A 179 0.67 0.05 37.53
C ASP A 179 -0.36 -1.09 37.36
N PRO A 180 -0.59 -1.93 38.39
CA PRO A 180 -1.37 -3.17 38.26
C PRO A 180 -2.82 -2.93 37.84
N GLU A 181 -3.49 -1.89 38.36
CA GLU A 181 -4.88 -1.58 37.98
C GLU A 181 -5.01 -1.17 36.51
N ILE A 182 -4.09 -0.33 36.03
CA ILE A 182 -4.05 0.13 34.64
C ILE A 182 -3.74 -1.04 33.70
N ALA A 183 -2.83 -1.93 34.10
CA ALA A 183 -2.51 -3.14 33.33
C ALA A 183 -3.73 -4.06 33.18
N ILE A 184 -4.46 -4.32 34.27
CA ILE A 184 -5.67 -5.16 34.25
C ILE A 184 -6.77 -4.52 33.40
N ASN A 185 -7.00 -3.21 33.53
CA ASN A 185 -7.99 -2.50 32.73
C ASN A 185 -7.65 -2.52 31.23
N ASN A 186 -6.37 -2.39 30.88
CA ASN A 186 -5.92 -2.50 29.49
C ASN A 186 -6.10 -3.92 28.94
N VAL A 187 -5.83 -4.97 29.73
CA VAL A 187 -6.10 -6.35 29.34
C VAL A 187 -7.60 -6.60 29.15
N ASN A 188 -8.44 -6.16 30.09
CA ASN A 188 -9.88 -6.30 30.00
C ASN A 188 -10.45 -5.58 28.78
N SER A 189 -10.06 -4.31 28.56
CA SER A 189 -10.48 -3.55 27.38
C SER A 189 -10.05 -4.21 26.07
N TYR A 190 -8.87 -4.83 26.04
CA TYR A 190 -8.39 -5.57 24.88
C TYR A 190 -9.27 -6.79 24.59
N PHE A 191 -9.53 -7.64 25.58
CA PHE A 191 -10.32 -8.86 25.38
C PHE A 191 -11.82 -8.60 25.14
N ILE A 192 -12.38 -7.52 25.69
CA ILE A 192 -13.75 -7.09 25.37
C ILE A 192 -13.85 -6.63 23.91
N ASN A 193 -12.86 -5.86 23.43
CA ASN A 193 -12.93 -5.25 22.10
C ASN A 193 -12.32 -6.12 21.00
N ILE A 194 -11.54 -7.17 21.32
CA ILE A 194 -10.85 -7.97 20.29
C ILE A 194 -11.82 -8.62 19.31
N GLY A 195 -12.99 -9.07 19.77
CA GLY A 195 -14.02 -9.65 18.91
C GLY A 195 -14.60 -8.61 17.94
N LYS A 196 -14.91 -7.41 18.44
CA LYS A 196 -15.40 -6.29 17.63
C LYS A 196 -14.35 -5.82 16.63
N ASP A 197 -13.11 -5.58 17.09
CA ASP A 197 -11.97 -5.20 16.25
C ASP A 197 -11.69 -6.21 15.13
N LEU A 198 -11.84 -7.51 15.42
CA LEU A 198 -11.62 -8.58 14.45
C LEU A 198 -12.75 -8.64 13.41
N ALA A 199 -14.01 -8.49 13.84
CA ALA A 199 -15.16 -8.39 12.96
C ALA A 199 -15.03 -7.17 12.02
N GLU A 200 -14.67 -6.01 12.55
CA GLU A 200 -14.47 -4.79 11.76
C GLU A 200 -13.31 -4.93 10.76
N LYS A 201 -12.19 -5.54 11.16
CA LYS A 201 -11.05 -5.79 10.26
C LYS A 201 -11.36 -6.79 9.16
N THR A 202 -12.12 -7.84 9.45
CA THR A 202 -12.51 -8.82 8.44
C THR A 202 -13.52 -8.25 7.45
N LEU A 203 -14.40 -7.35 7.90
CA LEU A 203 -15.28 -6.56 7.03
C LEU A 203 -14.48 -5.54 6.18
N ALA A 204 -13.48 -4.87 6.75
CA ALA A 204 -12.65 -3.88 6.05
C ALA A 204 -11.59 -4.50 5.10
N SER A 205 -11.11 -5.71 5.40
CA SER A 205 -10.14 -6.45 4.57
C SER A 205 -10.83 -7.29 3.48
N ARG A 206 -12.16 -7.31 3.44
CA ARG A 206 -12.92 -7.95 2.36
C ARG A 206 -12.77 -7.07 1.10
N PRO A 207 -12.19 -7.59 0.00
CA PRO A 207 -12.00 -6.82 -1.23
C PRO A 207 -13.32 -6.45 -1.92
#